data_AF-A0A6N9PP08-F1
#
_entry.id   AF-A0A6N9PP08-F1
#
_cell.length_a   1.000
_cell.length_b   1.000
_cell.length_c   1.000
_cell.angle_alpha   90.00
_cell.angle_beta   90.00
_cell.angle_gamma   90.00
#
_symmetry.space_group_name_H-M   'P 1'
#
loop_
_entity.id
_entity.type
_entity.pdbx_description
1 polymer ?
#
loop_
_entity_poly.entity_id
_entity_poly.type
_entity_poly.pdbx_seq_one_letter_code
_entity_poly.pdbx_strand_id
1 'polypeptide(L)'
;SQPIIVIGDLGRWNGRVMGYKMIDSGNIRDCLYSDTDFTEWYVDRYGDLRADAIHHDGTNHYLYRIFKEGVTDSQIERLQDKIYMGKATRADITRVTKRLGDEIGRVYGWDFPKSRTTVEREVG
;
A
#
# COMPACT_ATOMS: atom_id res chain seq x y z
N SER A 1 -13.73 8.08 -5.48
CA SER A 1 -12.50 7.81 -4.71
C SER A 1 -11.41 7.46 -5.70
N GLN A 2 -10.13 7.69 -5.37
CA GLN A 2 -9.02 7.18 -6.19
C GLN A 2 -8.85 5.67 -5.92
N PRO A 3 -8.46 4.85 -6.91
CA PRO A 3 -8.24 3.42 -6.68
C PRO A 3 -7.17 3.15 -5.62
N ILE A 4 -7.30 2.04 -4.92
CA ILE A 4 -6.27 1.51 -4.02
C ILE A 4 -5.47 0.46 -4.78
N ILE A 5 -4.14 0.54 -4.69
CA ILE A 5 -3.22 -0.52 -5.09
C ILE A 5 -2.76 -1.27 -3.84
N VAL A 6 -2.97 -2.58 -3.85
CA VAL A 6 -2.42 -3.53 -2.88
C VAL A 6 -1.12 -4.04 -3.47
N ILE A 7 0.02 -3.79 -2.83
CA ILE A 7 1.33 -4.28 -3.25
C ILE A 7 1.66 -5.48 -2.37
N GLY A 8 1.89 -6.64 -2.97
CA GLY A 8 2.14 -7.88 -2.25
C GLY A 8 3.55 -8.41 -2.47
N ASP A 9 4.25 -8.69 -1.37
CA ASP A 9 5.38 -9.62 -1.33
C ASP A 9 4.84 -11.00 -0.95
N LEU A 10 4.65 -11.85 -1.95
CA LEU A 10 3.91 -13.10 -1.85
C LEU A 10 4.83 -14.26 -1.49
N GLY A 11 4.52 -14.95 -0.39
CA GLY A 11 5.20 -16.18 0.00
C GLY A 11 4.59 -17.37 -0.73
N ARG A 12 5.40 -18.10 -1.50
CA ARG A 12 4.99 -19.34 -2.18
C ARG A 12 5.92 -20.46 -1.76
N TRP A 13 5.48 -21.71 -1.97
CA TRP A 13 6.28 -22.90 -1.72
C TRP A 13 7.63 -22.91 -2.47
N ASN A 14 7.74 -22.19 -3.59
CA ASN A 14 8.95 -22.07 -4.41
C ASN A 14 9.69 -20.73 -4.28
N GLY A 15 9.44 -19.98 -3.20
CA GLY A 15 10.10 -18.71 -2.92
C GLY A 15 9.15 -17.52 -2.96
N ARG A 16 9.73 -16.32 -3.08
CA ARG A 16 8.98 -15.06 -3.02
C ARG A 16 8.77 -14.46 -4.40
N VAL A 17 7.58 -13.89 -4.62
CA VAL A 17 7.29 -13.10 -5.82
C VAL A 17 6.59 -11.80 -5.46
N MET A 18 6.86 -10.75 -6.24
CA MET A 18 6.15 -9.48 -6.10
C MET A 18 4.91 -9.46 -6.99
N GLY A 19 3.84 -8.82 -6.52
CA GLY A 19 2.61 -8.64 -7.28
C GLY A 19 1.80 -7.44 -6.79
N TYR A 20 0.71 -7.15 -7.49
CA TYR A 20 -0.25 -6.16 -7.05
C TYR A 20 -1.69 -6.55 -7.38
N LYS A 21 -2.63 -5.93 -6.69
CA LYS A 21 -4.07 -5.99 -6.97
C LYS A 21 -4.66 -4.58 -6.91
N MET A 22 -5.57 -4.29 -7.82
CA MET A 22 -6.35 -3.05 -7.80
C MET A 22 -7.66 -3.24 -7.03
N ILE A 23 -8.04 -2.22 -6.26
CA ILE A 23 -9.35 -2.08 -5.63
C ILE A 23 -9.93 -0.76 -6.16
N ASP A 24 -10.72 -0.86 -7.22
CA ASP A 24 -11.20 0.30 -8.00
C ASP A 24 -12.19 1.17 -7.24
N SER A 25 -12.89 0.60 -6.25
CA SER A 25 -13.80 1.36 -5.38
C SER A 25 -13.08 2.44 -4.58
N GLY A 26 -11.79 2.26 -4.32
CA GLY A 26 -11.00 3.10 -3.43
C GLY A 26 -11.52 3.15 -1.98
N ASN A 27 -12.33 2.17 -1.57
CA ASN A 27 -12.91 2.10 -0.23
C ASN A 27 -12.08 1.16 0.67
N ILE A 28 -11.69 1.66 1.85
CA ILE A 28 -10.88 0.90 2.82
C ILE A 28 -11.56 -0.41 3.25
N ARG A 29 -12.90 -0.46 3.32
CA ARG A 29 -13.62 -1.70 3.68
C ARG A 29 -13.28 -2.85 2.74
N ASP A 30 -13.01 -2.55 1.47
CA ASP A 30 -12.73 -3.55 0.45
C ASP A 30 -11.27 -4.05 0.53
N CYS A 31 -10.43 -3.44 1.39
CA CYS A 31 -9.12 -3.96 1.78
C CYS A 31 -9.23 -5.08 2.84
N LEU A 32 -10.32 -5.09 3.61
CA LEU A 32 -10.52 -5.97 4.78
C LEU A 32 -11.21 -7.27 4.38
N TYR A 33 -10.61 -7.96 3.41
CA TYR A 33 -11.05 -9.25 2.92
C TYR A 33 -9.91 -10.25 3.03
N SER A 34 -10.20 -11.45 3.54
CA SER A 34 -9.24 -12.55 3.62
C SER A 34 -9.84 -13.85 3.10
N ASP A 35 -9.01 -14.59 2.37
CA ASP A 35 -9.21 -15.97 1.93
C ASP A 35 -8.05 -16.88 2.37
N THR A 36 -7.24 -16.42 3.33
CA THR A 36 -6.08 -17.15 3.87
C THR A 36 -6.37 -17.66 5.27
N ASP A 37 -5.56 -18.60 5.78
CA ASP A 37 -5.75 -19.24 7.08
C ASP A 37 -5.76 -18.23 8.25
N PHE A 38 -4.93 -17.19 8.16
CA PHE A 38 -4.93 -16.07 9.10
C PHE A 38 -4.60 -14.76 8.39
N THR A 39 -5.25 -13.67 8.75
CA THR A 39 -4.88 -12.33 8.27
C THR A 39 -4.97 -11.30 9.38
N GLU A 40 -3.88 -10.56 9.55
CA GLU A 40 -3.83 -9.41 10.44
C GLU A 40 -3.64 -8.14 9.63
N TRP A 41 -4.49 -7.14 9.83
CA TRP A 41 -4.30 -5.79 9.31
C TRP A 41 -3.81 -4.87 10.42
N TYR A 42 -2.84 -4.03 10.08
CA TYR A 42 -2.28 -3.06 11.02
C TYR A 42 -1.85 -1.78 10.30
N VAL A 43 -1.74 -0.69 11.04
CA VAL A 43 -1.06 0.51 10.57
C VAL A 43 0.32 0.53 11.21
N ASP A 44 1.36 0.56 10.38
CA ASP A 44 2.74 0.54 10.86
C ASP A 44 3.18 1.90 11.45
N ARG A 45 4.36 1.93 12.05
CA ARG A 45 4.97 3.16 12.62
C ARG A 45 5.16 4.31 11.61
N TYR A 46 5.05 4.03 10.31
CA TYR A 46 5.16 5.02 9.23
C TYR A 46 3.80 5.47 8.71
N GLY A 47 2.70 5.00 9.30
CA GLY A 47 1.33 5.30 8.89
C GLY A 47 0.92 4.54 7.62
N ASP A 48 1.62 3.48 7.23
CA ASP A 48 1.20 2.63 6.11
C ASP A 48 0.21 1.57 6.61
N LEU A 49 -0.93 1.44 5.92
CA LEU A 49 -1.83 0.30 6.13
C LEU A 49 -1.19 -0.94 5.52
N ARG A 50 -1.09 -2.00 6.31
CA ARG A 50 -0.46 -3.27 5.96
C ARG A 50 -1.33 -4.45 6.36
N ALA A 51 -0.99 -5.60 5.82
CA ALA A 51 -1.46 -6.86 6.35
C ALA A 51 -0.43 -7.97 6.18
N ASP A 52 -0.42 -8.89 7.13
CA ASP A 52 0.26 -10.17 7.02
C ASP A 52 -0.81 -11.26 6.86
N ALA A 53 -0.75 -12.00 5.75
CA ALA A 53 -1.74 -13.02 5.38
C ALA A 53 -1.05 -14.39 5.22
N ILE A 54 -1.36 -15.32 6.12
CA ILE A 54 -0.72 -16.62 6.25
C ILE A 54 -1.57 -17.69 5.57
N HIS A 55 -0.96 -18.47 4.71
CA HIS A 55 -1.55 -19.68 4.13
C HIS A 55 -0.54 -20.83 4.16
N HIS A 56 -1.00 -22.06 3.93
CA HIS A 56 -0.16 -23.27 3.96
C HIS A 56 1.13 -23.23 3.12
N ASP A 57 1.19 -22.43 2.06
CA ASP A 57 2.38 -22.26 1.20
C ASP A 57 3.33 -21.14 1.63
N GLY A 58 2.94 -20.27 2.58
CA GLY A 58 3.76 -19.15 3.03
C GLY A 58 2.99 -17.97 3.64
N THR A 59 3.68 -16.84 3.76
CA THR A 59 3.12 -15.59 4.28
C THR A 59 3.25 -14.47 3.26
N ASN A 60 2.12 -13.86 2.94
CA ASN A 60 2.04 -12.68 2.10
C ASN A 60 2.13 -11.42 2.97
N HIS A 61 2.94 -10.46 2.53
CA HIS A 61 3.04 -9.14 3.16
C HIS A 61 2.45 -8.10 2.23
N TYR A 62 1.40 -7.42 2.67
CA TYR A 62 0.66 -6.45 1.88
C TYR A 62 0.95 -5.01 2.34
N LEU A 63 1.06 -4.12 1.36
CA LEU A 63 1.08 -2.67 1.53
C LEU A 63 -0.08 -2.06 0.74
N TYR A 64 -0.97 -1.36 1.43
CA TYR A 64 -2.15 -0.72 0.81
C TYR A 64 -1.90 0.77 0.62
N ARG A 65 -2.08 1.24 -0.61
CA ARG A 65 -1.81 2.63 -1.01
C ARG A 65 -2.92 3.14 -1.91
N ILE A 66 -3.31 4.39 -1.75
CA ILE A 66 -4.31 5.03 -2.62
C ILE A 66 -3.60 5.97 -3.59
N PHE A 67 -4.00 5.99 -4.87
CA PHE A 67 -3.43 6.91 -5.84
C PHE A 67 -3.71 8.37 -5.46
N LYS A 68 -2.75 9.25 -5.78
CA LYS A 68 -2.93 10.70 -5.66
C LYS A 68 -3.87 11.19 -6.77
N GLU A 69 -4.49 12.34 -6.56
CA GLU A 69 -5.26 13.01 -7.60
C GLU A 69 -4.33 13.44 -8.76
N GLY A 70 -4.84 13.36 -9.99
CA GLY A 70 -4.12 13.78 -11.20
C GLY A 70 -2.99 12.84 -11.66
N VAL A 71 -2.85 11.65 -11.05
CA VAL A 71 -1.93 10.62 -11.56
C VAL A 71 -2.47 10.10 -12.90
N THR A 72 -1.60 10.02 -13.90
CA THR A 72 -1.97 9.54 -15.24
C THR A 72 -1.91 8.01 -15.32
N ASP A 73 -2.66 7.42 -16.25
CA ASP A 73 -2.63 5.96 -16.49
C ASP A 73 -1.20 5.46 -16.76
N SER A 74 -0.42 6.20 -17.55
CA SER A 74 0.99 5.87 -17.81
C SER A 74 1.88 5.89 -16.55
N GLN A 75 1.55 6.71 -15.55
CA GLN A 75 2.26 6.71 -14.26
C GLN A 75 1.85 5.52 -13.40
N ILE A 76 0.58 5.11 -13.48
CA ILE A 76 0.04 3.91 -12.82
C ILE A 76 0.71 2.66 -13.42
N GLU A 77 0.66 2.50 -14.74
CA GLU A 77 1.28 1.39 -15.49
C GLU A 77 2.77 1.28 -15.17
N ARG A 78 3.51 2.39 -15.19
CA ARG A 78 4.93 2.39 -14.84
C ARG A 78 5.20 1.90 -13.41
N LEU A 79 4.32 2.20 -12.45
CA LEU A 79 4.45 1.66 -11.09
C LEU A 79 4.13 0.16 -11.07
N GLN A 80 3.06 -0.26 -11.73
CA GLN A 80 2.63 -1.65 -11.84
C GLN A 80 3.72 -2.53 -12.46
N ASP A 81 4.33 -2.09 -13.56
CA ASP A 81 5.45 -2.78 -14.21
C ASP A 81 6.65 -2.94 -13.26
N LYS A 82 6.99 -1.88 -12.54
CA LYS A 82 8.08 -1.94 -11.55
C LYS A 82 7.78 -2.93 -10.43
N ILE A 83 6.53 -3.01 -9.97
CA ILE A 83 6.13 -3.98 -8.95
C ILE A 83 6.25 -5.40 -9.51
N TYR A 84 5.70 -5.65 -10.70
CA TYR A 84 5.75 -6.95 -11.36
C TYR A 84 7.18 -7.44 -11.61
N MET A 85 8.08 -6.53 -11.99
CA MET A 85 9.51 -6.82 -12.17
C MET A 85 10.29 -6.96 -10.84
N GLY A 86 9.66 -6.75 -9.68
CA GLY A 86 10.33 -6.75 -8.39
C GLY A 86 11.33 -5.61 -8.17
N LYS A 87 11.15 -4.48 -8.87
CA LYS A 87 12.06 -3.32 -8.89
C LYS A 87 11.47 -2.05 -8.28
N ALA A 88 10.22 -2.07 -7.83
CA ALA A 88 9.56 -0.91 -7.25
C ALA A 88 10.25 -0.48 -5.95
N THR A 89 10.65 0.79 -5.89
CA THR A 89 11.22 1.39 -4.67
C THR A 89 10.14 2.13 -3.86
N ARG A 90 10.42 2.45 -2.60
CA ARG A 90 9.54 3.30 -1.79
C ARG A 90 9.32 4.68 -2.43
N ALA A 91 10.34 5.24 -3.08
CA ALA A 91 10.22 6.51 -3.80
C ALA A 91 9.26 6.39 -5.01
N ASP A 92 9.33 5.27 -5.75
CA ASP A 92 8.40 5.01 -6.85
C ASP A 92 6.94 4.94 -6.39
N ILE A 93 6.70 4.22 -5.30
CA ILE A 93 5.35 4.05 -4.72
C ILE A 93 4.83 5.40 -4.20
N THR A 94 5.60 6.08 -3.36
CA THR A 94 5.17 7.33 -2.68
C THR A 94 5.08 8.53 -3.63
N ARG A 95 5.75 8.50 -4.78
CA ARG A 95 5.62 9.53 -5.81
C ARG A 95 4.20 9.65 -6.34
N VAL A 96 3.51 8.52 -6.56
CA VAL A 96 2.17 8.49 -7.18
C VAL A 96 1.05 8.07 -6.22
N THR A 97 1.37 7.64 -5.00
CA THR A 97 0.36 7.23 -4.01
C THR A 97 0.50 7.97 -2.68
N LYS A 98 -0.56 7.99 -1.87
CA LYS A 98 -0.56 8.41 -0.46
C LYS A 98 -0.90 7.22 0.45
N ARG A 99 -0.50 7.29 1.73
CA ARG A 99 -0.78 6.24 2.72
C ARG A 99 -2.23 6.34 3.19
N LEU A 100 -2.86 5.19 3.45
CA LEU A 100 -4.21 5.14 4.03
C LEU A 100 -4.20 5.37 5.55
N GLY A 101 -3.06 5.17 6.24
CA GLY A 101 -2.99 5.32 7.68
C GLY A 101 -3.22 6.74 8.18
N ASP A 102 -3.03 7.79 7.38
CA ASP A 102 -3.41 9.15 7.77
C ASP A 102 -4.93 9.23 8.02
N GLU A 103 -5.74 8.63 7.16
CA GLU A 103 -7.21 8.60 7.28
C GLU A 103 -7.66 7.76 8.48
N ILE A 104 -7.03 6.60 8.68
CA ILE A 104 -7.31 5.71 9.82
C ILE A 104 -6.89 6.37 11.13
N GLY A 105 -5.71 6.99 11.16
CA GLY A 105 -5.18 7.68 12.33
C GLY A 105 -6.07 8.82 12.79
N ARG A 106 -6.72 9.55 11.87
CA ARG A 106 -7.71 10.58 12.24
C ARG A 106 -8.89 10.04 13.05
N VAL A 107 -9.30 8.79 12.81
CA VAL A 107 -10.41 8.16 13.55
C VAL A 107 -9.95 7.67 14.93
N TYR A 108 -8.75 7.11 15.01
CA TYR A 108 -8.21 6.50 16.23
C TYR A 108 -7.34 7.43 17.09
N GLY A 109 -7.10 8.68 16.65
CA GLY A 109 -6.23 9.64 17.34
C GLY A 109 -4.74 9.28 17.24
N TRP A 110 -4.30 8.65 16.15
CA TRP A 110 -2.90 8.31 15.92
C TRP A 110 -2.19 9.41 15.12
N ASP A 111 -1.00 9.77 15.59
CA ASP A 111 -0.11 10.70 14.89
C ASP A 111 1.07 9.94 14.27
N PHE A 112 1.33 10.23 13.00
CA PHE A 112 2.44 9.65 12.26
C PHE A 112 3.44 10.73 11.83
N PRO A 113 4.74 10.41 11.74
CA PRO A 113 5.73 11.34 11.21
C PRO A 113 5.29 11.89 9.86
N LYS A 114 5.23 13.22 9.75
CA LYS A 114 4.99 13.92 8.49
C LYS A 114 6.14 13.59 7.53
N SER A 115 5.83 13.32 6.26
CA SER A 115 6.87 13.11 5.27
C SER A 115 7.71 14.39 5.13
N ARG A 116 9.03 14.28 4.98
CA ARG A 116 9.96 15.43 4.86
C ARG A 116 9.51 16.48 3.84
N THR A 117 8.82 16.06 2.77
CA THR A 117 8.33 16.94 1.69
C THR A 117 7.25 17.93 2.14
N THR A 118 6.51 17.65 3.21
CA THR A 118 5.49 18.57 3.73
C THR A 118 6.11 19.70 4.56
N VAL A 119 7.22 19.40 5.28
CA VAL A 119 7.91 20.37 6.13
C VAL A 119 8.52 21.51 5.29
N GLU A 120 9.03 21.22 4.08
CA GLU A 120 9.58 22.26 3.21
C GLU A 120 8.52 23.17 2.58
N ARG A 121 7.25 22.76 2.51
CA ARG A 121 6.15 23.58 1.97
C ARG A 121 5.48 24.49 2.99
N GLU A 122 5.60 24.20 4.29
CA GLU A 122 5.04 25.03 5.36
C GLU A 122 6.01 26.16 5.80
N VAL A 123 7.25 26.19 5.29
CA VAL A 123 8.31 27.14 5.68
C VAL A 123 8.80 27.98 4.48
N GLY A 124 8.05 28.00 3.37
CA GLY A 124 8.38 28.73 2.13
C GLY A 124 7.36 29.79 1.75
#